data_AF-A0A7L0UTS9-F1
#
_entry.id   AF-A0A7L0UTS9-F1
#
_cell.length_a   1.000
_cell.length_b   1.000
_cell.length_c   1.000
_cell.angle_alpha   90.00
_cell.angle_beta   90.00
_cell.angle_gamma   90.00
#
_symmetry.space_group_name_H-M   'P 1'
#
loop_
_entity.id
_entity.type
_entity.pdbx_description
1 polymer ?
#
loop_
_entity_poly.entity_id
_entity_poly.type
_entity_poly.pdbx_seq_one_letter_code
_entity_poly.pdbx_strand_id
1 'polypeptide(L)'
;RQQFSFPSIFIYGHTSSGKTYVMQTLLTTLQLPHVFVNCVEYFTSRLLLEEILTQLQSCSGTEQTSPVRCDSLNDFVRLFKQAVASPELQDQTLYIVLDRAEQLREMEANILPAFLRLQELTDRNVTVVLLSEIVWELFRPNIGCFEPFTMYFPDYSIGHLQKILSQNHPPEYSADFYAAYINILLGVFYMVCRDLKELRHLAALNFAKYCEPVVRGEASERDTRKLWKNIEPHLKKAMQTVYLREIS
;
A
#
# COMPACT_ATOMS: atom_id res chain seq x y z
N ARG A 1 12.91 -21.89 16.55
CA ARG A 1 13.68 -20.73 17.07
C ARG A 1 12.67 -19.61 17.20
N GLN A 2 12.34 -19.16 18.42
CA GLN A 2 11.43 -18.03 18.61
C GLN A 2 12.10 -16.79 18.00
N GLN A 3 11.68 -16.40 16.80
CA GLN A 3 12.06 -15.12 16.20
C GLN A 3 11.22 -14.06 16.90
N PHE A 4 11.84 -13.35 17.84
CA PHE A 4 11.26 -12.13 18.37
C PHE A 4 11.53 -11.02 17.37
N SER A 5 10.48 -10.57 16.70
CA SER A 5 10.47 -9.34 15.91
C SER A 5 10.24 -8.14 16.82
N PHE A 6 10.45 -6.93 16.28
CA PHE A 6 10.11 -5.70 16.98
C PHE A 6 8.61 -5.65 17.31
N PRO A 7 8.21 -5.07 18.46
CA PRO A 7 6.80 -4.93 18.83
C PRO A 7 6.02 -4.10 17.80
N SER A 8 6.65 -3.02 17.34
CA SER A 8 6.05 -2.09 16.40
C SER A 8 7.07 -1.58 15.36
N ILE A 9 6.62 -1.54 14.12
CA ILE A 9 7.36 -1.03 12.97
C ILE A 9 6.51 0.07 12.34
N PHE A 10 7.12 1.23 12.11
CA PHE A 10 6.46 2.36 11.48
C PHE A 10 7.08 2.63 10.12
N ILE A 11 6.31 2.43 9.06
CA ILE A 11 6.76 2.64 7.68
C ILE A 11 6.10 3.89 7.13
N TYR A 12 6.91 4.85 6.69
CA TYR A 12 6.42 6.10 6.11
C TYR A 12 6.99 6.38 4.72
N GLY A 13 6.21 7.07 3.90
CA GLY A 13 6.58 7.46 2.53
C GLY A 13 5.36 7.98 1.77
N HIS A 14 5.50 8.52 0.55
CA HIS A 14 4.36 9.08 -0.18
C HIS A 14 3.33 8.02 -0.64
N THR A 15 2.12 8.44 -1.04
CA THR A 15 1.00 7.59 -1.53
C THR A 15 1.45 6.51 -2.53
N SER A 16 2.33 6.88 -3.46
CA SER A 16 2.71 6.10 -4.64
C SER A 16 3.97 5.25 -4.44
N SER A 17 4.57 5.24 -3.25
CA SER A 17 5.79 4.48 -2.94
C SER A 17 5.59 2.96 -2.88
N GLY A 18 4.33 2.47 -2.89
CA GLY A 18 4.05 1.03 -2.96
C GLY A 18 4.21 0.28 -1.64
N LYS A 19 4.25 0.98 -0.49
CA LYS A 19 4.34 0.40 0.87
C LYS A 19 3.39 -0.77 1.07
N THR A 20 2.10 -0.54 0.85
CA THR A 20 1.04 -1.53 1.00
C THR A 20 1.27 -2.74 0.09
N TYR A 21 1.63 -2.51 -1.18
CA TYR A 21 1.87 -3.59 -2.13
C TYR A 21 3.06 -4.47 -1.73
N VAL A 22 4.17 -3.86 -1.31
CA VAL A 22 5.36 -4.61 -0.86
C VAL A 22 5.05 -5.42 0.39
N MET A 23 4.40 -4.83 1.39
CA MET A 23 4.05 -5.56 2.62
C MET A 23 3.07 -6.70 2.37
N GLN A 24 2.01 -6.45 1.58
CA GLN A 24 1.05 -7.49 1.23
C GLN A 24 1.72 -8.65 0.46
N THR A 25 2.55 -8.32 -0.52
CA THR A 25 3.27 -9.33 -1.33
C THR A 25 4.22 -10.14 -0.46
N LEU A 26 4.97 -9.49 0.44
CA LEU A 26 5.92 -10.16 1.33
C LEU A 26 5.20 -11.11 2.30
N LEU A 27 4.13 -10.65 2.95
CA LEU A 27 3.35 -11.45 3.90
C LEU A 27 2.66 -12.63 3.20
N THR A 28 2.12 -12.42 1.99
CA THR A 28 1.49 -13.47 1.19
C THR A 28 2.51 -14.50 0.69
N THR A 29 3.67 -14.05 0.20
CA THR A 29 4.71 -14.93 -0.35
C THR A 29 5.34 -15.80 0.73
N LEU A 30 5.55 -15.24 1.92
CA LEU A 30 6.10 -15.97 3.07
C LEU A 30 5.03 -16.77 3.84
N GLN A 31 3.75 -16.66 3.45
CA GLN A 31 2.61 -17.33 4.11
C GLN A 31 2.57 -17.09 5.62
N LEU A 32 2.90 -15.87 6.06
CA LEU A 32 2.89 -15.50 7.47
C LEU A 32 1.45 -15.17 7.89
N PRO A 33 1.02 -15.56 9.11
CA PRO A 33 -0.28 -15.19 9.63
C PRO A 33 -0.30 -13.67 9.80
N HIS A 34 -1.18 -13.01 9.05
CA HIS A 34 -1.28 -11.57 9.08
C HIS A 34 -2.72 -11.09 8.94
N VAL A 35 -2.96 -9.92 9.52
CA VAL A 35 -4.22 -9.18 9.47
C VAL A 35 -3.92 -7.87 8.75
N PHE A 36 -4.78 -7.51 7.80
CA PHE A 36 -4.62 -6.28 7.03
C PHE A 36 -5.87 -5.42 7.20
N VAL A 37 -5.70 -4.24 7.80
CA VAL A 37 -6.81 -3.33 8.09
C VAL A 37 -6.50 -1.92 7.60
N ASN A 38 -7.46 -1.31 6.91
CA ASN A 38 -7.40 0.07 6.47
C ASN A 38 -8.05 0.99 7.52
N CYS A 39 -7.27 1.85 8.17
CA CYS A 39 -7.79 2.73 9.23
C CYS A 39 -8.79 3.79 8.73
N VAL A 40 -8.87 4.03 7.42
CA VAL A 40 -9.86 4.97 6.85
C VAL A 40 -11.27 4.37 6.81
N GLU A 41 -11.39 3.05 6.65
CA GLU A 41 -12.70 2.37 6.60
C GLU A 41 -13.35 2.31 7.99
N TYR A 42 -12.53 2.18 9.03
CA TYR A 42 -12.97 1.99 10.41
C TYR A 42 -12.68 3.24 11.25
N PHE A 43 -13.56 4.24 11.18
CA PHE A 43 -13.39 5.52 11.87
C PHE A 43 -13.58 5.47 13.40
N THR A 44 -14.11 4.36 13.95
CA THR A 44 -14.22 4.17 15.41
C THR A 44 -13.25 3.09 15.90
N SER A 45 -12.71 3.31 17.09
CA SER A 45 -11.88 2.35 17.83
C SER A 45 -12.54 0.97 17.90
N ARG A 46 -13.83 0.93 18.23
CA ARG A 46 -14.64 -0.29 18.28
C ARG A 46 -14.58 -1.08 16.97
N LEU A 47 -14.93 -0.47 15.85
CA LEU A 47 -15.00 -1.18 14.57
C LEU A 47 -13.62 -1.70 14.13
N LEU A 48 -12.56 -0.92 14.38
CA LEU A 48 -11.19 -1.33 14.11
C LEU A 48 -10.81 -2.59 14.90
N LEU A 49 -11.14 -2.63 16.20
CA LEU A 49 -10.83 -3.77 17.06
C LEU A 49 -11.68 -5.00 16.71
N GLU A 50 -12.96 -4.81 16.38
CA GLU A 50 -13.87 -5.89 15.95
C GLU A 50 -13.39 -6.52 14.63
N GLU A 51 -12.94 -5.72 13.67
CA GLU A 51 -12.40 -6.22 12.39
C GLU A 51 -11.13 -7.05 12.61
N ILE A 52 -10.17 -6.54 13.40
CA ILE A 52 -8.92 -7.27 13.69
C ILE A 52 -9.23 -8.63 14.31
N LEU A 53 -10.15 -8.68 15.28
CA LEU A 53 -10.55 -9.93 15.91
C LEU A 53 -11.24 -10.88 14.94
N THR A 54 -12.10 -10.36 14.06
CA THR A 54 -12.83 -11.17 13.06
C THR A 54 -11.85 -11.81 12.07
N GLN A 55 -10.88 -11.05 11.57
CA GLN A 55 -9.84 -11.59 10.67
C GLN A 55 -8.96 -12.62 11.38
N LEU A 56 -8.61 -12.41 12.66
CA LEU A 56 -7.84 -13.38 13.43
C LEU A 56 -8.59 -14.70 13.65
N GLN A 57 -9.88 -14.63 13.94
CA GLN A 57 -10.71 -15.81 14.11
C GLN A 57 -10.88 -16.60 12.82
N SER A 58 -10.96 -15.91 11.69
CA SER A 58 -10.95 -16.54 10.36
C SER A 58 -9.62 -17.25 10.08
N CYS A 59 -8.50 -16.68 10.55
CA CYS A 59 -7.17 -17.31 10.42
C CYS A 59 -7.00 -18.52 11.35
N SER A 60 -7.66 -18.54 12.52
CA SER A 60 -7.53 -19.63 13.50
C SER A 60 -8.50 -20.80 13.27
N GLY A 61 -9.32 -20.77 12.21
CA GLY A 61 -10.23 -21.87 11.84
C GLY A 61 -11.38 -22.12 12.81
N THR A 62 -11.56 -21.25 13.81
CA THR A 62 -12.68 -21.34 14.77
C THR A 62 -13.91 -20.68 14.16
N GLU A 63 -14.81 -21.49 13.59
CA GLU A 63 -16.15 -21.06 13.16
C GLU A 63 -16.99 -20.60 14.37
N GLN A 64 -16.81 -19.37 14.80
CA GLN A 64 -17.77 -18.69 15.67
C GLN A 64 -18.50 -17.63 14.84
N THR A 65 -19.72 -17.97 14.47
CA THR A 65 -20.69 -17.25 13.63
C THR A 65 -21.28 -15.98 14.26
N SER A 66 -20.69 -15.46 15.34
CA SER A 66 -21.15 -14.23 15.99
C SER A 66 -20.10 -13.13 15.88
N PRO A 67 -20.46 -11.91 15.44
CA PRO A 67 -19.55 -10.77 15.48
C PRO A 67 -19.11 -10.57 16.93
N VAL A 68 -17.81 -10.65 17.17
CA VAL A 68 -17.24 -10.43 18.50
C VAL A 68 -17.45 -8.98 18.85
N ARG A 69 -18.38 -8.70 19.76
CA ARG A 69 -18.58 -7.34 20.27
C ARG A 69 -17.40 -7.00 21.17
N CYS A 70 -16.65 -5.98 20.78
CA CYS A 70 -15.52 -5.48 21.55
C CYS A 70 -15.81 -4.05 22.00
N ASP A 71 -16.31 -3.90 23.23
CA ASP A 71 -16.68 -2.59 23.76
C ASP A 71 -15.49 -1.85 24.43
N SER A 72 -14.39 -2.56 24.74
CA SER A 72 -13.21 -1.99 25.41
C SER A 72 -11.90 -2.62 24.93
N LEU A 73 -10.80 -1.87 25.02
CA LEU A 73 -9.44 -2.38 24.79
C LEU A 73 -9.07 -3.57 25.68
N ASN A 74 -9.57 -3.63 26.92
CA ASN A 74 -9.31 -4.77 27.80
C ASN A 74 -10.01 -6.04 27.31
N ASP A 75 -11.24 -5.90 26.81
CA ASP A 75 -11.96 -7.01 26.18
C ASP A 75 -11.25 -7.45 24.92
N PHE A 76 -10.75 -6.50 24.10
CA PHE A 76 -9.91 -6.80 22.95
C PHE A 76 -8.70 -7.64 23.34
N VAL A 77 -7.90 -7.21 24.32
CA VAL A 77 -6.70 -7.95 24.75
C VAL A 77 -7.05 -9.35 25.26
N ARG A 78 -8.16 -9.49 26.00
CA ARG A 78 -8.62 -10.82 26.48
C ARG A 78 -9.01 -11.73 25.32
N LEU A 79 -9.83 -11.24 24.38
CA LEU A 79 -10.30 -11.99 23.22
C LEU A 79 -9.17 -12.32 22.26
N PHE A 80 -8.23 -11.39 22.07
CA PHE A 80 -7.03 -11.58 21.28
C PHE A 80 -6.15 -12.70 21.87
N LYS A 81 -5.94 -12.71 23.20
CA LYS A 81 -5.21 -13.80 23.88
C LYS A 81 -5.88 -15.16 23.66
N GLN A 82 -7.22 -15.20 23.61
CA GLN A 82 -7.98 -16.43 23.35
C GLN A 82 -7.83 -16.89 21.89
N ALA A 83 -7.92 -15.96 20.93
CA ALA A 83 -7.76 -16.27 19.50
C ALA A 83 -6.34 -16.78 19.16
N VAL A 84 -5.31 -16.19 19.76
CA VAL A 84 -3.91 -16.57 19.56
C VAL A 84 -3.50 -17.80 20.38
N ALA A 85 -4.34 -18.28 21.30
CA ALA A 85 -4.06 -19.49 22.07
C ALA A 85 -4.18 -20.78 21.24
N SER A 86 -4.68 -20.72 19.99
CA SER A 86 -4.71 -21.85 19.08
C SER A 86 -3.28 -22.37 18.78
N PRO A 87 -3.09 -23.70 18.69
CA PRO A 87 -1.75 -24.30 18.61
C PRO A 87 -0.95 -23.92 17.36
N GLU A 88 -1.62 -23.49 16.28
CA GLU A 88 -0.97 -23.09 15.03
C GLU A 88 -0.27 -21.72 15.13
N LEU A 89 -0.76 -20.83 16.00
CA LEU A 89 -0.26 -19.46 16.16
C LEU A 89 0.69 -19.29 17.34
N GLN A 90 0.83 -20.29 18.22
CA GLN A 90 1.66 -20.16 19.43
C GLN A 90 3.16 -20.02 19.15
N ASP A 91 3.66 -20.64 18.08
CA ASP A 91 5.08 -20.60 17.71
C ASP A 91 5.41 -19.59 16.60
N GLN A 92 4.42 -18.89 16.07
CA GLN A 92 4.57 -17.96 14.94
C GLN A 92 4.40 -16.49 15.37
N THR A 93 5.08 -15.59 14.65
CA THR A 93 4.88 -14.14 14.75
C THR A 93 3.61 -13.76 14.00
N LEU A 94 2.65 -13.16 14.70
CA LEU A 94 1.44 -12.61 14.09
C LEU A 94 1.68 -11.15 13.66
N TYR A 95 1.40 -10.83 12.40
CA TYR A 95 1.55 -9.47 11.87
C TYR A 95 0.21 -8.75 11.78
N ILE A 96 0.12 -7.56 12.36
CA ILE A 96 -1.06 -6.69 12.22
C ILE A 96 -0.62 -5.48 11.41
N VAL A 97 -1.10 -5.36 10.17
CA VAL A 97 -0.79 -4.24 9.30
C VAL A 97 -1.95 -3.26 9.33
N LEU A 98 -1.67 -2.04 9.80
CA LEU A 98 -2.59 -0.93 9.82
C LEU A 98 -2.20 0.04 8.70
N ASP A 99 -2.99 0.04 7.63
CA ASP A 99 -2.82 0.97 6.52
C ASP A 99 -3.45 2.34 6.84
N ARG A 100 -2.82 3.41 6.35
CA ARG A 100 -3.22 4.81 6.61
C ARG A 100 -3.38 5.11 8.11
N ALA A 101 -2.35 4.75 8.87
CA ALA A 101 -2.31 4.91 10.31
C ALA A 101 -2.48 6.37 10.79
N GLU A 102 -2.38 7.37 9.91
CA GLU A 102 -2.64 8.78 10.24
C GLU A 102 -4.00 9.01 10.92
N GLN A 103 -5.01 8.20 10.58
CA GLN A 103 -6.35 8.25 11.16
C GLN A 103 -6.40 7.81 12.62
N LEU A 104 -5.45 6.97 13.08
CA LEU A 104 -5.37 6.54 14.48
C LEU A 104 -5.13 7.70 15.45
N ARG A 105 -4.63 8.85 14.96
CA ARG A 105 -4.42 10.06 15.75
C ARG A 105 -5.71 10.83 16.03
N GLU A 106 -6.71 10.67 15.16
CA GLU A 106 -8.02 11.33 15.30
C GLU A 106 -8.99 10.48 16.15
N MET A 107 -8.67 9.20 16.36
CA MET A 107 -9.38 8.30 17.27
C MET A 107 -9.04 8.60 18.74
N GLU A 108 -9.33 7.66 19.64
CA GLU A 108 -9.01 7.78 21.06
C GLU A 108 -7.50 7.78 21.33
N ALA A 109 -7.05 8.66 22.22
CA ALA A 109 -5.63 8.88 22.52
C ALA A 109 -4.89 7.67 23.12
N ASN A 110 -5.63 6.68 23.63
CA ASN A 110 -5.11 5.43 24.20
C ASN A 110 -4.84 4.34 23.14
N ILE A 111 -5.43 4.43 21.95
CA ILE A 111 -5.39 3.38 20.93
C ILE A 111 -3.99 3.20 20.36
N LEU A 112 -3.37 4.32 19.93
CA LEU A 112 -2.02 4.27 19.36
C LEU A 112 -0.98 3.72 20.38
N PRO A 113 -0.89 4.22 21.63
CA PRO A 113 -0.02 3.62 22.64
C PRO A 113 -0.33 2.14 22.92
N ALA A 114 -1.60 1.73 22.90
CA ALA A 114 -2.00 0.35 23.11
C ALA A 114 -1.50 -0.57 21.98
N PHE A 115 -1.60 -0.13 20.72
CA PHE A 115 -1.07 -0.89 19.59
C PHE A 115 0.46 -1.00 19.59
N LEU A 116 1.17 0.08 19.94
CA LEU A 116 2.64 0.07 20.01
C LEU A 116 3.17 -0.91 21.07
N ARG A 117 2.41 -1.09 22.15
CA ARG A 117 2.74 -2.00 23.27
C ARG A 117 1.91 -3.28 23.25
N LEU A 118 1.26 -3.61 22.14
CA LEU A 118 0.35 -4.75 22.07
C LEU A 118 1.05 -6.07 22.42
N GLN A 119 2.32 -6.20 22.04
CA GLN A 119 3.16 -7.35 22.39
C GLN A 119 3.28 -7.53 23.92
N GLU A 120 3.49 -6.44 24.67
CA GLU A 120 3.59 -6.46 26.14
C GLU A 120 2.24 -6.72 26.81
N LEU A 121 1.16 -6.11 26.29
CA LEU A 121 -0.19 -6.27 26.82
C LEU A 121 -0.72 -7.71 26.63
N THR A 122 -0.39 -8.30 25.48
CA THR A 122 -0.84 -9.64 25.12
C THR A 122 0.10 -10.73 25.61
N ASP A 123 1.37 -10.41 25.90
CA ASP A 123 2.44 -11.38 26.20
C ASP A 123 2.52 -12.48 25.12
N ARG A 124 2.31 -12.08 23.86
CA ARG A 124 2.31 -12.93 22.66
C ARG A 124 3.20 -12.31 21.59
N ASN A 125 3.69 -13.15 20.67
CA ASN A 125 4.59 -12.71 19.61
C ASN A 125 3.81 -12.00 18.49
N VAL A 126 3.50 -10.72 18.71
CA VAL A 126 2.74 -9.87 17.78
C VAL A 126 3.63 -8.73 17.32
N THR A 127 3.62 -8.44 16.03
CA THR A 127 4.24 -7.26 15.45
C THR A 127 3.19 -6.39 14.77
N VAL A 128 3.08 -5.16 15.23
CA VAL A 128 2.21 -4.16 14.61
C VAL A 128 3.02 -3.36 13.59
N VAL A 129 2.56 -3.34 12.34
CA VAL A 129 3.14 -2.56 11.25
C VAL A 129 2.20 -1.41 10.93
N LEU A 130 2.65 -0.19 11.16
CA LEU A 130 1.93 1.04 10.87
C LEU A 130 2.42 1.57 9.52
N LEU A 131 1.52 1.73 8.55
CA LEU A 131 1.83 2.38 7.27
C LEU A 131 1.22 3.78 7.28
N SER A 132 2.01 4.81 7.00
CA SER A 132 1.51 6.18 6.88
C SER A 132 2.26 6.97 5.81
N GLU A 133 1.72 8.12 5.46
CA GLU A 133 2.41 9.14 4.65
C GLU A 133 3.12 10.18 5.51
N ILE A 134 2.73 10.25 6.78
CA ILE A 134 3.17 11.27 7.71
C ILE A 134 4.38 10.74 8.49
N VAL A 135 5.32 11.63 8.81
CA VAL A 135 6.49 11.29 9.63
C VAL A 135 6.10 10.99 11.08
N TRP A 136 6.88 10.13 11.74
CA TRP A 136 6.59 9.64 13.09
C TRP A 136 6.51 10.73 14.15
N GLU A 137 7.25 11.84 13.98
CA GLU A 137 7.27 12.95 14.92
C GLU A 137 5.88 13.56 15.14
N LEU A 138 5.00 13.49 14.13
CA LEU A 138 3.62 13.97 14.18
C LEU A 138 2.64 12.96 14.78
N PHE A 139 3.11 11.79 15.21
CA PHE A 139 2.33 10.77 15.92
C PHE A 139 2.56 10.78 17.43
N ARG A 140 3.61 11.47 17.92
CA ARG A 140 3.95 11.46 19.34
C ARG A 140 2.84 12.10 20.20
N PRO A 141 2.21 11.34 21.12
CA PRO A 141 1.26 11.90 22.06
C PRO A 141 1.98 12.66 23.17
N ASN A 142 1.29 13.61 23.82
CA ASN A 142 1.85 14.43 24.89
C ASN A 142 2.35 13.64 26.12
N ILE A 143 1.81 12.44 26.35
CA ILE A 143 2.11 11.60 27.51
C ILE A 143 3.31 10.66 27.23
N GLY A 144 3.86 10.70 26.00
CA GLY A 144 4.88 9.77 25.52
C GLY A 144 4.30 8.42 25.11
N CYS A 145 5.01 7.70 24.25
CA CYS A 145 4.64 6.35 23.80
C CYS A 145 5.89 5.48 23.59
N PHE A 146 5.68 4.19 23.35
CA PHE A 146 6.77 3.31 22.94
C PHE A 146 7.21 3.67 21.53
N GLU A 147 8.52 3.91 21.33
CA GLU A 147 9.06 4.32 20.04
C GLU A 147 9.19 3.10 19.10
N PRO A 148 8.44 3.06 17.98
CA PRO A 148 8.55 2.00 17.00
C PRO A 148 9.85 2.13 16.20
N PHE A 149 10.24 1.04 15.53
CA PHE A 149 11.31 1.11 14.53
C PHE A 149 10.79 1.82 13.27
N THR A 150 11.33 3.00 12.97
CA THR A 150 10.92 3.80 11.82
C THR A 150 11.70 3.39 10.56
N MET A 151 10.98 3.15 9.46
CA MET A 151 11.53 2.81 8.17
C MET A 151 10.97 3.75 7.08
N TYR A 152 11.87 4.36 6.31
CA TYR A 152 11.49 5.23 5.20
C TYR A 152 11.40 4.46 3.89
N PHE A 153 10.27 4.63 3.19
CA PHE A 153 10.10 4.19 1.81
C PHE A 153 10.32 5.39 0.86
N PRO A 154 11.44 5.40 0.11
CA PRO A 154 11.76 6.50 -0.78
C PRO A 154 10.85 6.55 -2.00
N ASP A 155 10.74 7.74 -2.58
CA ASP A 155 10.02 7.94 -3.83
C ASP A 155 10.73 7.28 -5.01
N TYR A 156 9.94 6.86 -6.00
CA TYR A 156 10.47 6.31 -7.24
C TYR A 156 11.15 7.40 -8.08
N SER A 157 12.42 7.19 -8.40
CA SER A 157 13.12 7.98 -9.41
C SER A 157 12.48 7.77 -10.79
N ILE A 158 12.71 8.71 -11.73
CA ILE A 158 12.24 8.55 -13.11
C ILE A 158 12.68 7.22 -13.75
N GLY A 159 13.90 6.76 -13.44
CA GLY A 159 14.41 5.47 -13.92
C GLY A 159 13.71 4.27 -13.28
N HIS A 160 13.33 4.36 -11.99
CA HIS A 160 12.52 3.33 -11.34
C HIS A 160 11.12 3.26 -11.93
N LEU A 161 10.46 4.42 -12.13
CA LEU A 161 9.14 4.50 -12.76
C LEU A 161 9.16 3.91 -14.17
N GLN A 162 10.17 4.25 -14.98
CA GLN A 162 10.31 3.71 -16.33
C GLN A 162 10.38 2.18 -16.30
N LYS A 163 11.25 1.62 -15.45
CA LYS A 163 11.40 0.16 -15.31
C LYS A 163 10.10 -0.51 -14.87
N ILE A 164 9.46 0.00 -13.81
CA ILE A 164 8.22 -0.58 -13.26
C ILE A 164 7.07 -0.51 -14.28
N LEU A 165 6.89 0.62 -14.96
CA LEU A 165 5.85 0.77 -15.96
C LEU A 165 6.12 -0.11 -17.20
N SER A 166 7.37 -0.19 -17.64
CA SER A 166 7.75 -0.98 -18.82
C SER A 166 7.58 -2.50 -18.66
N GLN A 167 7.53 -3.00 -17.42
CA GLN A 167 7.33 -4.43 -17.15
C GLN A 167 5.93 -4.92 -17.55
N ASN A 168 4.92 -4.06 -17.50
CA ASN A 168 3.54 -4.40 -17.86
C ASN A 168 3.26 -4.09 -19.34
N HIS A 169 4.12 -4.57 -20.24
CA HIS A 169 3.94 -4.33 -21.68
C HIS A 169 2.86 -5.24 -22.28
N PRO A 170 2.10 -4.77 -23.27
CA PRO A 170 1.19 -5.63 -24.03
C PRO A 170 1.99 -6.69 -24.81
N PRO A 171 1.50 -7.94 -24.88
CA PRO A 171 2.20 -9.04 -25.56
C PRO A 171 2.30 -8.87 -27.07
N GLU A 172 1.49 -7.97 -27.64
CA GLU A 172 1.41 -7.67 -29.08
C GLU A 172 2.63 -6.90 -29.60
N TYR A 173 3.35 -6.18 -28.73
CA TYR A 173 4.44 -5.29 -29.11
C TYR A 173 5.74 -5.64 -28.40
N SER A 174 6.86 -5.24 -29.01
CA SER A 174 8.18 -5.42 -28.41
C SER A 174 8.35 -4.60 -27.11
N ALA A 175 9.08 -5.16 -26.14
CA ALA A 175 9.36 -4.47 -24.87
C ALA A 175 10.12 -3.15 -25.09
N ASP A 176 11.02 -3.09 -26.08
CA ASP A 176 11.75 -1.89 -26.44
C ASP A 176 10.83 -0.79 -26.99
N PHE A 177 9.81 -1.16 -27.78
CA PHE A 177 8.80 -0.23 -28.29
C PHE A 177 7.99 0.39 -27.15
N TYR A 178 7.56 -0.44 -26.19
CA TYR A 178 6.82 0.03 -25.03
C TYR A 178 7.70 0.85 -24.08
N ALA A 179 8.96 0.47 -23.88
CA ALA A 179 9.91 1.24 -23.07
C ALA A 179 10.18 2.64 -23.67
N ALA A 180 10.27 2.74 -25.00
CA ALA A 180 10.38 4.03 -25.70
C ALA A 180 9.13 4.89 -25.50
N TYR A 181 7.94 4.29 -25.58
CA TYR A 181 6.67 4.96 -25.28
C TYR A 181 6.62 5.51 -23.84
N ILE A 182 6.97 4.68 -22.85
CA ILE A 182 6.98 5.10 -21.44
C ILE A 182 8.00 6.22 -21.21
N ASN A 183 9.16 6.18 -21.87
CA ASN A 183 10.15 7.26 -21.77
C ASN A 183 9.59 8.60 -22.29
N ILE A 184 8.85 8.58 -23.41
CA ILE A 184 8.15 9.75 -23.94
C ILE A 184 7.10 10.26 -22.94
N LEU A 185 6.29 9.35 -22.40
CA LEU A 185 5.24 9.68 -21.45
C LEU A 185 5.81 10.31 -20.18
N LEU A 186 6.85 9.72 -19.60
CA LEU A 186 7.53 10.27 -18.43
C LEU A 186 8.18 11.62 -18.75
N GLY A 187 8.74 11.81 -19.94
CA GLY A 187 9.29 13.10 -20.36
C GLY A 187 8.29 14.26 -20.33
N VAL A 188 6.99 13.99 -20.55
CA VAL A 188 5.93 15.01 -20.50
C VAL A 188 5.29 15.11 -19.12
N PHE A 189 4.93 13.97 -18.51
CA PHE A 189 4.11 13.94 -17.30
C PHE A 189 4.90 13.99 -15.99
N TYR A 190 6.19 13.62 -15.97
CA TYR A 190 6.95 13.49 -14.72
C TYR A 190 7.08 14.81 -13.93
N MET A 191 7.05 15.95 -14.61
CA MET A 191 7.10 17.27 -13.97
C MET A 191 5.81 17.61 -13.21
N VAL A 192 4.70 16.96 -13.53
CA VAL A 192 3.38 17.28 -12.98
C VAL A 192 2.80 16.14 -12.15
N CYS A 193 2.95 14.89 -12.59
CA CYS A 193 2.47 13.71 -11.88
C CYS A 193 3.62 12.73 -11.62
N ARG A 194 3.82 12.40 -10.34
CA ARG A 194 4.77 11.37 -9.87
C ARG A 194 4.06 10.15 -9.28
N ASP A 195 2.73 10.12 -9.37
CA ASP A 195 1.96 8.97 -8.89
C ASP A 195 2.02 7.84 -9.92
N LEU A 196 2.60 6.71 -9.51
CA LEU A 196 2.71 5.51 -10.34
C LEU A 196 1.34 5.02 -10.83
N LYS A 197 0.28 5.11 -10.01
CA LYS A 197 -1.06 4.65 -10.39
C LYS A 197 -1.65 5.49 -11.50
N GLU A 198 -1.55 6.81 -11.37
CA GLU A 198 -2.02 7.77 -12.38
C GLU A 198 -1.19 7.65 -13.67
N LEU A 199 0.13 7.56 -13.56
CA LEU A 199 1.01 7.36 -14.72
C LEU A 199 0.68 6.05 -15.47
N ARG A 200 0.38 4.97 -14.73
CA ARG A 200 -0.06 3.70 -15.33
C ARG A 200 -1.40 3.84 -16.06
N HIS A 201 -2.35 4.57 -15.47
CA HIS A 201 -3.64 4.83 -16.09
C HIS A 201 -3.49 5.66 -17.38
N LEU A 202 -2.71 6.74 -17.33
CA LEU A 202 -2.41 7.60 -18.48
C LEU A 202 -1.65 6.85 -19.58
N ALA A 203 -0.75 5.94 -19.20
CA ALA A 203 -0.06 5.07 -20.13
C ALA A 203 -1.03 4.13 -20.86
N ALA A 204 -1.96 3.50 -20.15
CA ALA A 204 -2.96 2.64 -20.77
C ALA A 204 -3.89 3.42 -21.72
N LEU A 205 -4.35 4.61 -21.31
CA LEU A 205 -5.27 5.44 -22.11
C LEU A 205 -4.63 5.95 -23.41
N ASN A 206 -3.39 6.42 -23.34
CA ASN A 206 -2.73 7.04 -24.49
C ASN A 206 -2.00 6.04 -25.40
N PHE A 207 -1.85 4.78 -24.98
CA PHE A 207 -1.14 3.77 -25.76
C PHE A 207 -1.82 3.47 -27.10
N ALA A 208 -3.16 3.40 -27.13
CA ALA A 208 -3.93 3.16 -28.36
C ALA A 208 -3.65 4.21 -29.45
N LYS A 209 -3.42 5.47 -29.06
CA LYS A 209 -3.09 6.56 -29.98
C LYS A 209 -1.61 6.56 -30.39
N TYR A 210 -0.75 6.00 -29.56
CA TYR A 210 0.67 5.84 -29.87
C TYR A 210 0.87 4.80 -30.98
N CYS A 211 0.13 3.69 -30.95
CA CYS A 211 0.24 2.63 -31.95
C CYS A 211 -0.53 2.90 -33.25
N GLU A 212 -1.42 3.91 -33.29
CA GLU A 212 -2.24 4.24 -34.47
C GLU A 212 -1.44 4.39 -35.78
N PRO A 213 -0.28 5.09 -35.85
CA PRO A 213 0.51 5.18 -37.07
C PRO A 213 1.18 3.86 -37.48
N VAL A 214 1.45 2.98 -36.51
CA VAL A 214 2.02 1.64 -36.76
C VAL A 214 0.96 0.73 -37.35
N VAL A 215 -0.26 0.75 -36.80
CA VAL A 215 -1.41 0.00 -37.31
C VAL A 215 -1.80 0.46 -38.73
N ARG A 216 -1.68 1.75 -39.03
CA ARG A 216 -1.93 2.30 -40.38
C ARG A 216 -0.81 2.02 -41.38
N GLY A 217 0.33 1.50 -40.95
CA GLY A 217 1.50 1.27 -41.80
C GLY A 217 2.25 2.54 -42.22
N GLU A 218 1.97 3.68 -41.57
CA GLU A 218 2.60 4.98 -41.86
C GLU A 218 4.00 5.10 -41.21
N ALA A 219 4.26 4.32 -40.16
CA ALA A 219 5.52 4.27 -39.43
C ALA A 219 5.85 2.84 -38.99
N SER A 220 7.15 2.53 -38.92
CA SER A 220 7.63 1.29 -38.31
C SER A 220 7.80 1.45 -36.80
N GLU A 221 7.84 0.33 -36.06
CA GLU A 221 8.13 0.34 -34.61
C GLU A 221 9.46 1.03 -34.26
N ARG A 222 10.41 1.10 -35.21
CA ARG A 222 11.72 1.71 -35.02
C ARG A 222 11.72 3.23 -35.21
N ASP A 223 10.66 3.80 -35.79
CA ASP A 223 10.55 5.22 -36.11
C ASP A 223 10.11 6.06 -34.89
N THR A 224 10.84 5.96 -33.78
CA THR A 224 10.55 6.63 -32.50
C THR A 224 10.31 8.14 -32.63
N ARG A 225 11.04 8.82 -33.52
CA ARG A 225 10.89 10.27 -33.76
C ARG A 225 9.56 10.64 -34.42
N LYS A 226 9.05 9.81 -35.35
CA LYS A 226 7.76 10.07 -36.02
C LYS A 226 6.61 9.83 -35.05
N LEU A 227 6.69 8.75 -34.28
CA LEU A 227 5.70 8.41 -33.26
C LEU A 227 5.64 9.47 -32.15
N TRP A 228 6.81 9.96 -31.72
CA TRP A 228 6.90 11.06 -30.76
C TRP A 228 6.18 12.33 -31.25
N LYS A 229 6.49 12.78 -32.48
CA LYS A 229 5.84 13.98 -33.05
C LYS A 229 4.31 13.84 -33.17
N ASN A 230 3.82 12.63 -33.42
CA ASN A 230 2.38 12.38 -33.51
C ASN A 230 1.69 12.50 -32.14
N ILE A 231 2.29 11.90 -31.10
CA ILE A 231 1.65 11.81 -29.78
C ILE A 231 1.94 13.00 -28.87
N GLU A 232 3.06 13.69 -29.02
CA GLU A 232 3.46 14.83 -28.18
C GLU A 232 2.37 15.90 -28.01
N PRO A 233 1.73 16.43 -29.08
CA PRO A 233 0.67 17.43 -28.92
C PRO A 233 -0.55 16.87 -28.17
N HIS A 234 -0.83 15.58 -28.35
CA HIS A 234 -1.92 14.91 -27.64
C HIS A 234 -1.63 14.77 -26.15
N LEU A 235 -0.41 14.38 -25.78
CA LEU A 235 -0.01 14.26 -24.36
C LEU A 235 -0.02 15.62 -23.68
N LYS A 236 0.43 16.68 -24.35
CA LYS A 236 0.36 18.05 -23.83
C LYS A 236 -1.09 18.51 -23.62
N LYS A 237 -2.01 18.15 -24.52
CA LYS A 237 -3.44 18.42 -24.33
C LYS A 237 -4.01 17.62 -23.16
N ALA A 238 -3.72 16.31 -23.11
CA ALA A 238 -4.13 15.44 -22.01
C ALA A 238 -3.61 15.96 -20.67
N MET A 239 -2.37 16.42 -20.59
CA MET A 239 -1.75 17.01 -19.40
C MET A 239 -2.56 18.17 -18.81
N GLN A 240 -3.13 19.02 -19.66
CA GLN A 240 -3.98 20.14 -19.22
C GLN A 240 -5.34 19.66 -18.69
N THR A 241 -5.80 18.50 -19.15
CA THR A 241 -7.08 17.91 -18.74
C THR A 241 -6.94 16.78 -17.71
N VAL A 242 -5.74 16.35 -17.31
CA VAL A 242 -5.59 15.17 -16.41
C VAL A 242 -6.23 15.41 -15.03
N TYR A 243 -6.16 16.62 -14.48
CA TYR A 243 -6.77 16.93 -13.18
C TYR A 243 -8.23 17.38 -13.27
N LEU A 244 -8.62 17.88 -14.44
CA LEU A 244 -10.02 18.07 -14.78
C LEU A 244 -10.50 16.70 -15.21
N ARG A 245 -10.92 15.84 -14.27
CA ARG A 245 -11.67 14.62 -14.62
C ARG A 245 -12.91 15.03 -15.42
N GLU A 246 -12.74 15.34 -16.70
CA GLU A 246 -13.80 15.51 -17.68
C GLU A 246 -14.33 14.09 -17.90
N ILE A 247 -15.21 13.71 -16.98
CA ILE A 247 -16.50 13.09 -17.25
C ILE A 247 -16.41 12.14 -18.45
N SER A 248 -16.04 10.89 -18.17
CA SER A 248 -16.58 9.78 -18.97
C SER A 248 -18.09 9.72 -18.80
#